data_AF-A0A9W5B7X9-F1
#
_entry.id   AF-A0A9W5B7X9-F1
#
_cell.length_a   1.000
_cell.length_b   1.000
_cell.length_c   1.000
_cell.angle_alpha   90.00
_cell.angle_beta   90.00
_cell.angle_gamma   90.00
#
_symmetry.space_group_name_H-M   'P 1'
#
loop_
_entity.id
_entity.type
_entity.pdbx_description
1 polymer ?
#
loop_
_entity_poly.entity_id
_entity_poly.type
_entity_poly.pdbx_seq_one_letter_code
_entity_poly.pdbx_strand_id
1 'polypeptide(L)'
;MSRDDLAKAALKLANAVEHDMNGTMGKGGNGGLLSDTTLRAAHEVHAILNRPDARHADDIAVDQVAAAMKAKLAKKRDCGLDIWRDNEKCSQASLSQALAHHVQKGDPIDVANFAMMLHQRGETIALDFKPSDLRKLEAEGATPLPYPNELTGDLKTVLSKMLWETGPLAEILRAGGDAIPYRAEDEQAHVLHWLIKLLLKHGEDYRTVAVEHLRFCDAVRIANRDGGTTA
;
A
#
# COMPACT_ATOMS: atom_id res chain seq x y z
N MET A 1 28.84 -12.57 -4.69
CA MET A 1 29.38 -13.90 -4.31
C MET A 1 28.56 -14.98 -5.02
N SER A 2 29.15 -15.82 -5.88
CA SER A 2 28.38 -16.91 -6.53
C SER A 2 28.09 -18.01 -5.51
N ARG A 3 26.81 -18.34 -5.27
CA ARG A 3 26.41 -19.41 -4.35
C ARG A 3 27.03 -20.76 -4.73
N ASP A 4 27.31 -20.95 -6.02
CA ASP A 4 27.88 -22.18 -6.55
C ASP A 4 29.35 -22.37 -6.18
N ASP A 5 30.12 -21.28 -6.13
CA ASP A 5 31.54 -21.33 -5.75
C ASP A 5 31.70 -21.66 -4.26
N LEU A 6 30.84 -21.08 -3.42
CA LEU A 6 30.79 -21.38 -1.99
C LEU A 6 30.35 -22.84 -1.76
N ALA A 7 29.33 -23.32 -2.50
CA ALA A 7 28.85 -24.70 -2.39
C ALA A 7 29.94 -25.71 -2.78
N LYS A 8 30.69 -25.46 -3.85
CA LYS A 8 31.81 -26.32 -4.28
C LYS A 8 32.95 -26.35 -3.25
N ALA A 9 33.33 -25.20 -2.71
CA ALA A 9 34.38 -25.11 -1.68
C ALA A 9 33.96 -25.79 -0.37
N ALA A 10 32.72 -25.60 0.06
CA ALA A 10 32.16 -26.26 1.24
C ALA A 10 32.12 -27.79 1.07
N LEU A 11 31.72 -28.29 -0.11
CA LEU A 11 31.74 -29.72 -0.42
C LEU A 11 33.16 -30.30 -0.39
N LYS A 12 34.14 -29.56 -0.96
CA LYS A 12 35.56 -29.95 -0.92
C LYS A 12 36.08 -30.06 0.52
N LEU A 13 35.72 -29.11 1.38
CA LEU A 13 36.07 -29.16 2.80
C LEU A 13 35.41 -30.34 3.51
N ALA A 14 34.11 -30.57 3.29
CA ALA A 14 33.39 -31.69 3.90
C ALA A 14 34.03 -33.04 3.57
N ASN A 15 34.37 -33.26 2.30
CA ASN A 15 35.05 -34.48 1.85
C ASN A 15 36.44 -34.66 2.48
N ALA A 16 37.19 -33.55 2.64
CA ALA A 16 38.52 -33.60 3.26
C ALA A 16 38.44 -33.95 4.76
N VAL A 17 37.48 -33.36 5.48
CA VAL A 17 37.22 -33.68 6.89
C VAL A 17 36.77 -35.12 7.06
N GLU A 18 35.86 -35.61 6.21
CA GLU A 18 35.38 -36.99 6.24
C GLU A 18 36.53 -38.00 5.99
N HIS A 19 37.42 -37.67 5.04
CA HIS A 19 38.61 -38.46 4.80
C HIS A 19 39.57 -38.48 5.99
N ASP A 20 39.80 -37.36 6.66
CA ASP A 20 40.66 -37.30 7.86
C ASP A 20 40.05 -38.08 9.04
N MET A 21 38.73 -38.06 9.20
CA MET A 21 38.00 -38.76 10.26
C MET A 21 37.90 -40.27 10.03
N ASN A 22 37.53 -40.69 8.82
CA ASN A 22 37.12 -42.08 8.56
C ASN A 22 38.01 -42.80 7.54
N GLY A 23 38.77 -42.07 6.70
CA GLY A 23 39.41 -42.62 5.50
C GLY A 23 38.37 -43.11 4.51
N THR A 24 38.36 -42.60 3.27
CA THR A 24 37.33 -42.99 2.29
C THR A 24 37.22 -44.51 2.17
N MET A 25 36.05 -45.06 2.53
CA MET A 25 35.72 -46.50 2.42
C MET A 25 36.68 -47.44 3.18
N GLY A 26 37.14 -47.06 4.39
CA GLY A 26 37.90 -47.96 5.27
C GLY A 26 39.36 -48.19 4.84
N LYS A 27 39.90 -47.34 3.95
CA LYS A 27 41.27 -47.44 3.43
C LYS A 27 42.30 -46.55 4.14
N GLY A 28 42.03 -46.19 5.40
CA GLY A 28 42.92 -45.38 6.23
C GLY A 28 42.67 -43.88 6.06
N GLY A 29 42.30 -43.24 7.17
CA GLY A 29 42.32 -41.79 7.35
C GLY A 29 43.41 -41.41 8.34
N ASN A 30 43.58 -40.12 8.60
CA ASN A 30 44.58 -39.63 9.56
C ASN A 30 44.16 -39.79 11.03
N GLY A 31 43.15 -40.62 11.31
CA GLY A 31 42.67 -40.90 12.67
C GLY A 31 42.12 -39.66 13.39
N GLY A 32 41.51 -38.73 12.65
CA GLY A 32 41.03 -37.45 13.18
C GLY A 32 42.11 -36.36 13.28
N LEU A 33 43.34 -36.62 12.83
CA LEU A 33 44.33 -35.56 12.66
C LEU A 33 44.04 -34.75 11.39
N LEU A 34 44.09 -33.42 11.52
CA LEU A 34 43.87 -32.50 10.41
C LEU A 34 45.04 -32.57 9.41
N SER A 35 44.73 -32.84 8.14
CA SER A 35 45.71 -32.79 7.05
C SER A 35 45.89 -31.38 6.49
N ASP A 36 47.03 -31.14 5.84
CA ASP A 36 47.30 -29.91 5.06
C ASP A 36 46.21 -29.65 3.99
N THR A 37 45.62 -30.72 3.46
CA THR A 37 44.51 -30.66 2.50
C THR A 37 43.27 -30.06 3.15
N THR A 38 42.92 -30.51 4.35
CA THR A 38 41.78 -29.99 5.13
C THR A 38 42.01 -28.54 5.53
N LEU A 39 43.22 -28.20 5.99
CA LEU A 39 43.62 -26.81 6.28
C LEU A 39 43.48 -25.90 5.04
N ARG A 40 43.96 -26.36 3.89
CA ARG A 40 43.85 -25.60 2.63
C ARG A 40 42.40 -25.44 2.19
N ALA A 41 41.58 -26.49 2.28
CA ALA A 41 40.15 -26.41 1.95
C ALA A 41 39.41 -25.45 2.90
N ALA A 42 39.77 -25.43 4.19
CA ALA A 42 39.21 -24.48 5.15
C ALA A 42 39.62 -23.03 4.83
N HIS A 43 40.88 -22.81 4.48
CA HIS A 43 41.36 -21.50 4.01
C HIS A 43 40.67 -21.04 2.72
N GLU A 44 40.39 -21.94 1.78
CA GLU A 44 39.64 -21.62 0.56
C GLU A 44 38.21 -21.15 0.89
N VAL A 45 37.51 -21.85 1.79
CA VAL A 45 36.17 -21.43 2.25
C VAL A 45 36.25 -20.06 2.93
N HIS A 46 37.24 -19.85 3.81
CA HIS A 46 37.43 -18.57 4.50
C HIS A 46 37.72 -17.42 3.52
N ALA A 47 38.56 -17.65 2.51
CA ALA A 47 38.87 -16.68 1.48
C ALA A 47 37.64 -16.32 0.62
N ILE A 48 36.77 -17.29 0.31
CA ILE A 48 35.53 -17.05 -0.43
C ILE A 48 34.53 -16.26 0.41
N LEU A 49 34.37 -16.61 1.69
CA LEU A 49 33.47 -15.90 2.61
C LEU A 49 33.87 -14.44 2.85
N ASN A 50 35.17 -14.17 2.90
CA ASN A 50 35.72 -12.83 3.12
C ASN A 50 35.92 -12.04 1.82
N ARG A 51 35.59 -12.60 0.65
CA ARG A 51 35.67 -11.83 -0.59
C ARG A 51 34.66 -10.68 -0.52
N PRO A 52 35.09 -9.43 -0.80
CA PRO A 52 34.17 -8.32 -0.92
C PRO A 52 33.13 -8.67 -1.99
N ASP A 53 31.87 -8.44 -1.65
CA ASP A 53 30.77 -8.85 -2.50
C ASP A 53 30.74 -7.97 -3.75
N ALA A 54 31.30 -8.50 -4.85
CA ALA A 54 31.36 -7.80 -6.14
C ALA A 54 29.99 -7.72 -6.86
N ARG A 55 28.89 -8.00 -6.16
CA ARG A 55 27.53 -7.82 -6.70
C ARG A 55 27.30 -6.34 -6.96
N HIS A 56 26.65 -6.03 -8.07
CA HIS A 56 26.30 -4.66 -8.38
C HIS A 56 25.30 -4.14 -7.34
N ALA A 57 25.33 -2.84 -7.05
CA ALA A 57 24.41 -2.23 -6.08
C ALA A 57 22.94 -2.51 -6.45
N ASP A 58 22.63 -2.57 -7.75
CA ASP A 58 21.30 -2.88 -8.25
C ASP A 58 20.85 -4.31 -7.89
N ASP A 59 21.74 -5.30 -7.98
CA ASP A 59 21.41 -6.69 -7.62
C ASP A 59 21.03 -6.79 -6.14
N ILE A 60 21.76 -6.07 -5.30
CA ILE A 60 21.50 -5.99 -3.86
C ILE A 60 20.15 -5.32 -3.60
N ALA A 61 19.85 -4.23 -4.31
CA ALA A 61 18.57 -3.54 -4.19
C ALA A 61 17.39 -4.43 -4.65
N VAL A 62 17.56 -5.17 -5.75
CA VAL A 62 16.55 -6.13 -6.24
C VAL A 62 16.31 -7.24 -5.20
N ASP A 63 17.37 -7.80 -4.62
CA ASP A 63 17.26 -8.83 -3.57
C ASP A 63 16.49 -8.31 -2.34
N GLN A 64 16.73 -7.06 -1.93
CA GLN A 64 16.04 -6.42 -0.82
C GLN A 64 14.56 -6.21 -1.10
N VAL A 65 14.21 -5.70 -2.29
CA VAL A 65 12.80 -5.54 -2.71
C VAL A 65 12.11 -6.90 -2.81
N ALA A 66 12.78 -7.89 -3.40
CA ALA A 66 12.26 -9.25 -3.49
C ALA A 66 11.99 -9.86 -2.11
N ALA A 67 12.83 -9.59 -1.11
CA ALA A 67 12.59 -10.03 0.27
C ALA A 67 11.34 -9.36 0.88
N ALA A 68 11.17 -8.04 0.69
CA ALA A 68 10.00 -7.30 1.14
C ALA A 68 8.69 -7.78 0.47
N MET A 69 8.73 -8.02 -0.85
CA MET A 69 7.64 -8.59 -1.63
C MET A 69 7.20 -9.94 -1.06
N LYS A 70 8.15 -10.87 -0.84
CA LYS A 70 7.88 -12.20 -0.28
C LYS A 70 7.24 -12.13 1.11
N ALA A 71 7.73 -11.25 1.98
CA ALA A 71 7.18 -11.07 3.32
C ALA A 71 5.71 -10.58 3.29
N LYS A 72 5.39 -9.65 2.38
CA LYS A 72 4.02 -9.13 2.22
C LYS A 72 3.08 -10.17 1.63
N LEU A 73 3.53 -10.93 0.63
CA LEU A 73 2.76 -12.02 0.04
C LEU A 73 2.54 -13.19 1.00
N ALA A 74 3.47 -13.47 1.91
CA ALA A 74 3.25 -14.46 2.97
C ALA A 74 2.03 -14.10 3.84
N LYS A 75 1.98 -12.86 4.34
CA LYS A 75 0.83 -12.37 5.13
C LYS A 75 -0.49 -12.44 4.35
N LYS A 76 -0.48 -12.11 3.06
CA LYS A 76 -1.68 -12.16 2.21
C LYS A 76 -2.16 -13.61 1.98
N ARG A 77 -1.22 -14.56 1.84
CA ARG A 77 -1.55 -16.00 1.77
C ARG A 77 -2.19 -16.50 3.06
N ASP A 78 -1.71 -16.04 4.22
CA ASP A 78 -2.31 -16.38 5.52
C ASP A 78 -3.76 -15.86 5.64
N CYS A 79 -4.08 -14.77 4.94
CA CYS A 79 -5.44 -14.23 4.81
C CYS A 79 -6.27 -14.84 3.67
N GLY A 80 -5.78 -15.88 2.98
CA GLY A 80 -6.50 -16.56 1.90
C GLY A 80 -6.51 -15.84 0.54
N LEU A 81 -5.70 -14.80 0.36
CA LEU A 81 -5.61 -14.01 -0.87
C LEU A 81 -4.57 -14.58 -1.88
N ASP A 82 -4.58 -15.89 -2.12
CA ASP A 82 -3.69 -16.57 -3.10
C ASP A 82 -4.39 -16.94 -4.42
N ILE A 83 -5.29 -16.07 -4.89
CA ILE A 83 -6.18 -16.35 -6.03
C ILE A 83 -5.70 -15.76 -7.36
N TRP A 84 -4.58 -15.03 -7.36
CA TRP A 84 -4.12 -14.28 -8.54
C TRP A 84 -3.62 -15.15 -9.70
N ARG A 85 -3.28 -16.42 -9.43
CA ARG A 85 -2.87 -17.40 -10.44
C ARG A 85 -4.04 -17.95 -11.27
N ASP A 86 -5.26 -17.78 -10.77
CA ASP A 86 -6.48 -18.27 -11.40
C ASP A 86 -7.12 -17.14 -12.22
N ASN A 87 -7.08 -17.27 -13.55
CA ASN A 87 -7.58 -16.26 -14.47
C ASN A 87 -9.11 -16.07 -14.40
N GLU A 88 -9.85 -17.09 -13.93
CA GLU A 88 -11.31 -17.01 -13.79
C GLU A 88 -11.70 -16.20 -12.54
N LYS A 89 -10.94 -16.36 -11.45
CA LYS A 89 -11.19 -15.64 -10.19
C LYS A 89 -10.56 -14.26 -10.15
N CYS A 90 -9.49 -14.05 -10.91
CA CYS A 90 -8.75 -12.80 -10.94
C CYS A 90 -8.44 -12.42 -12.40
N SER A 91 -9.24 -11.52 -12.96
CA SER A 91 -9.04 -11.06 -14.32
C SER A 91 -7.81 -10.15 -14.45
N GLN A 92 -7.24 -10.10 -15.65
CA GLN A 92 -6.15 -9.19 -16.02
C GLN A 92 -6.51 -7.71 -15.76
N ALA A 93 -7.77 -7.33 -15.99
CA ALA A 93 -8.29 -6.01 -15.71
C ALA A 93 -8.32 -5.71 -14.20
N SER A 94 -8.75 -6.67 -13.37
CA SER A 94 -8.77 -6.55 -11.91
C SER A 94 -7.36 -6.36 -11.33
N LEU A 95 -6.36 -7.08 -11.85
CA LEU A 95 -4.95 -6.91 -11.46
C LEU A 95 -4.40 -5.55 -11.89
N SER A 96 -4.72 -5.11 -13.11
CA SER A 96 -4.31 -3.79 -13.62
C SER A 96 -4.94 -2.64 -12.82
N GLN A 97 -6.19 -2.80 -12.39
CA GLN A 97 -6.89 -1.87 -11.51
C GLN A 97 -6.25 -1.81 -10.11
N ALA A 98 -5.96 -2.97 -9.52
CA ALA A 98 -5.28 -3.03 -8.23
C ALA A 98 -3.90 -2.36 -8.29
N LEU A 99 -3.13 -2.61 -9.36
CA LEU A 99 -1.86 -1.91 -9.63
C LEU A 99 -2.06 -0.38 -9.63
N ALA A 100 -2.99 0.14 -10.43
CA ALA A 100 -3.24 1.58 -10.53
C ALA A 100 -3.64 2.20 -9.18
N HIS A 101 -4.49 1.51 -8.41
CA HIS A 101 -4.86 1.93 -7.06
C HIS A 101 -3.66 2.04 -6.12
N HIS A 102 -2.74 1.07 -6.15
CA HIS A 102 -1.54 1.09 -5.32
C HIS A 102 -0.49 2.11 -5.78
N VAL A 103 -0.44 2.44 -7.08
CA VAL A 103 0.34 3.59 -7.57
C VAL A 103 -0.20 4.89 -6.98
N GLN A 104 -1.53 5.08 -6.98
CA GLN A 104 -2.16 6.29 -6.42
C GLN A 104 -1.94 6.40 -4.91
N LYS A 105 -1.97 5.27 -4.20
CA LYS A 105 -1.67 5.20 -2.76
C LYS A 105 -0.18 5.42 -2.43
N GLY A 106 0.70 5.24 -3.41
CA GLY A 106 2.15 5.38 -3.24
C GLY A 106 2.82 4.20 -2.53
N ASP A 107 2.31 2.97 -2.69
CA ASP A 107 2.91 1.76 -2.08
C ASP A 107 3.78 0.99 -3.11
N PRO A 108 5.11 1.19 -3.14
CA PRO A 108 5.96 0.61 -4.17
C PRO A 108 6.06 -0.93 -4.11
N ILE A 109 5.86 -1.54 -2.93
CA ILE A 109 5.95 -3.01 -2.79
C ILE A 109 4.71 -3.69 -3.35
N ASP A 110 3.52 -3.12 -3.15
CA ASP A 110 2.31 -3.65 -3.78
C ASP A 110 2.32 -3.44 -5.29
N VAL A 111 2.80 -2.28 -5.77
CA VAL A 111 2.99 -2.04 -7.21
C VAL A 111 3.92 -3.10 -7.80
N ALA A 112 5.06 -3.39 -7.17
CA ALA A 112 5.97 -4.44 -7.61
C ALA A 112 5.32 -5.84 -7.58
N ASN A 113 4.54 -6.16 -6.55
CA ASN A 113 3.83 -7.43 -6.46
C ASN A 113 2.80 -7.60 -7.58
N PHE A 114 1.94 -6.62 -7.83
CA PHE A 114 0.94 -6.70 -8.90
C PHE A 114 1.57 -6.70 -10.30
N ALA A 115 2.63 -5.92 -10.51
CA ALA A 115 3.40 -5.94 -11.76
C ALA A 115 4.02 -7.33 -12.00
N MET A 116 4.59 -7.94 -10.95
CA MET A 116 5.13 -9.30 -11.01
C MET A 116 4.04 -10.34 -11.30
N MET A 117 2.85 -10.22 -10.72
CA MET A 117 1.72 -11.12 -10.98
C MET A 117 1.30 -11.10 -12.46
N LEU A 118 1.15 -9.90 -13.03
CA LEU A 118 0.84 -9.71 -14.46
C LEU A 118 1.95 -10.29 -15.34
N HIS A 119 3.21 -9.95 -15.05
CA HIS A 119 4.36 -10.44 -15.79
C HIS A 119 4.46 -11.98 -15.77
N GLN A 120 4.23 -12.61 -14.61
CA GLN A 120 4.31 -14.06 -14.46
C GLN A 120 3.18 -14.81 -15.20
N ARG A 121 2.05 -14.13 -15.46
CA ARG A 121 0.95 -14.62 -16.30
C ARG A 121 1.18 -14.38 -17.81
N GLY A 122 2.25 -13.68 -18.17
CA GLY A 122 2.50 -13.26 -19.55
C GLY A 122 1.57 -12.14 -20.03
N GLU A 123 0.92 -11.44 -19.09
CA GLU A 123 -0.04 -10.38 -19.38
C GLU A 123 0.65 -9.01 -19.27
N THR A 124 0.18 -8.05 -20.06
CA THR A 124 0.59 -6.64 -19.95
C THR A 124 -0.42 -5.87 -19.10
N ILE A 125 -0.05 -4.66 -18.64
CA ILE A 125 -0.98 -3.76 -17.96
C ILE A 125 -2.08 -3.35 -18.96
N ALA A 126 -3.35 -3.55 -18.61
CA ALA A 126 -4.46 -3.03 -19.43
C ALA A 126 -4.44 -1.50 -19.37
N LEU A 127 -4.11 -0.87 -20.49
CA LEU A 127 -4.04 0.59 -20.61
C LEU A 127 -5.43 1.24 -20.73
N ASP A 128 -6.50 0.47 -20.89
CA ASP A 128 -7.88 0.98 -20.96
C ASP A 128 -8.47 1.31 -19.57
N PHE A 129 -7.60 1.46 -18.57
CA PHE A 129 -7.99 1.89 -17.24
C PHE A 129 -8.20 3.39 -17.24
N LYS A 130 -9.43 3.83 -17.53
CA LYS A 130 -9.74 5.25 -17.44
C LYS A 130 -9.66 5.67 -15.96
N PRO A 131 -8.94 6.76 -15.62
CA PRO A 131 -8.96 7.33 -14.27
C PRO A 131 -10.38 7.71 -13.79
N SER A 132 -11.36 7.77 -14.70
CA SER A 132 -12.78 7.92 -14.39
C SER A 132 -13.36 6.74 -13.60
N ASP A 133 -12.79 5.53 -13.73
CA ASP A 133 -13.33 4.33 -13.07
C ASP A 133 -12.86 4.20 -11.61
N LEU A 134 -11.80 4.92 -11.21
CA LEU A 134 -11.42 5.10 -9.80
C LEU A 134 -12.47 5.93 -9.03
N ARG A 135 -13.05 6.94 -9.68
CA ARG A 135 -14.20 7.69 -9.14
C ARG A 135 -15.48 6.86 -9.12
N LYS A 136 -15.60 5.86 -10.00
CA LYS A 136 -16.76 4.95 -10.00
C LYS A 136 -16.69 3.97 -8.83
N LEU A 137 -15.53 3.45 -8.45
CA LEU A 137 -15.40 2.60 -7.27
C LEU A 137 -15.72 3.32 -5.95
N GLU A 138 -15.37 4.60 -5.81
CA GLU A 138 -15.82 5.44 -4.69
C GLU A 138 -17.33 5.71 -4.73
N ALA A 139 -17.92 5.73 -5.93
CA ALA A 139 -19.35 5.93 -6.16
C ALA A 139 -20.19 4.63 -6.11
N GLU A 140 -19.59 3.44 -6.23
CA GLU A 140 -20.29 2.15 -6.30
C GLU A 140 -20.93 1.73 -4.96
N GLY A 141 -20.52 2.35 -3.85
CA GLY A 141 -21.22 2.27 -2.55
C GLY A 141 -22.14 3.47 -2.25
N ALA A 142 -22.15 4.49 -3.10
CA ALA A 142 -22.92 5.70 -2.90
C ALA A 142 -24.18 5.66 -3.76
N THR A 143 -25.36 5.58 -3.12
CA THR A 143 -26.64 5.74 -3.82
C THR A 143 -26.59 7.04 -4.64
N PRO A 144 -26.75 6.99 -5.98
CA PRO A 144 -26.78 8.20 -6.78
C PRO A 144 -27.86 9.13 -6.24
N LEU A 145 -27.49 10.35 -5.85
CA LEU A 145 -28.43 11.38 -5.41
C LEU A 145 -28.80 12.22 -6.64
N PRO A 146 -29.93 11.91 -7.33
CA PRO A 146 -30.31 12.64 -8.53
C PRO A 146 -30.62 14.09 -8.17
N TYR A 147 -30.01 15.02 -8.89
CA TYR A 147 -30.32 16.43 -8.73
C TYR A 147 -31.68 16.75 -9.37
N PRO A 148 -32.60 17.43 -8.67
CA PRO A 148 -33.92 17.75 -9.21
C PRO A 148 -33.85 18.65 -10.45
N ASN A 149 -34.69 18.37 -11.45
CA ASN A 149 -34.84 19.25 -12.62
C ASN A 149 -35.58 20.55 -12.27
N GLU A 150 -36.40 20.52 -11.21
CA GLU A 150 -37.14 21.69 -10.72
C GLU A 150 -36.53 22.22 -9.43
N LEU A 151 -36.50 23.55 -9.31
CA LEU A 151 -35.95 24.22 -8.14
C LEU A 151 -36.98 24.23 -7.00
N THR A 152 -36.92 23.20 -6.14
CA THR A 152 -37.79 23.06 -4.97
C THR A 152 -37.62 24.24 -4.00
N GLY A 153 -38.60 24.50 -3.13
CA GLY A 153 -38.54 25.61 -2.17
C GLY A 153 -37.30 25.56 -1.29
N ASP A 154 -36.98 24.39 -0.73
CA ASP A 154 -35.80 24.21 0.12
C ASP A 154 -34.49 24.30 -0.67
N LEU A 155 -34.46 23.80 -1.91
CA LEU A 155 -33.29 23.93 -2.78
C LEU A 155 -33.03 25.41 -3.12
N LYS A 156 -34.09 26.20 -3.38
CA LYS A 156 -33.99 27.67 -3.52
C LYS A 156 -33.39 28.28 -2.26
N THR A 157 -33.89 27.92 -1.09
CA THR A 157 -33.38 28.46 0.18
C THR A 157 -31.90 28.15 0.38
N VAL A 158 -31.46 26.93 0.06
CA VAL A 158 -30.04 26.55 0.16
C VAL A 158 -29.20 27.34 -0.83
N LEU A 159 -29.59 27.40 -2.10
CA LEU A 159 -28.82 28.08 -3.16
C LEU A 159 -28.79 29.60 -3.01
N SER A 160 -29.78 30.18 -2.34
CA SER A 160 -29.83 31.63 -2.07
C SER A 160 -28.90 32.06 -0.92
N LYS A 161 -28.19 31.13 -0.26
CA LYS A 161 -27.27 31.48 0.84
C LYS A 161 -26.10 32.31 0.34
N MET A 162 -25.90 33.44 1.00
CA MET A 162 -24.85 34.39 0.64
C MET A 162 -23.53 34.04 1.32
N LEU A 163 -22.42 34.59 0.78
CA LEU A 163 -21.05 34.34 1.27
C LEU A 163 -20.89 34.57 2.78
N TRP A 164 -21.52 35.62 3.33
CA TRP A 164 -21.46 35.91 4.77
C TRP A 164 -22.26 34.93 5.64
N GLU A 165 -23.25 34.22 5.09
CA GLU A 165 -23.95 33.16 5.80
C GLU A 165 -23.14 31.86 5.79
N THR A 166 -22.38 31.60 4.71
CA THR A 166 -21.62 30.37 4.54
C THR A 166 -20.24 30.41 5.21
N GLY A 167 -19.62 31.58 5.36
CA GLY A 167 -18.30 31.72 6.00
C GLY A 167 -18.23 31.11 7.42
N PRO A 168 -19.13 31.48 8.34
CA PRO A 168 -19.15 30.89 9.69
C PRO A 168 -19.40 29.37 9.69
N LEU A 169 -20.20 28.88 8.74
CA LEU A 169 -20.46 27.44 8.60
C LEU A 169 -19.21 26.70 8.12
N ALA A 170 -18.46 27.27 7.18
CA ALA A 170 -17.19 26.69 6.72
C ALA A 170 -16.15 26.63 7.84
N GLU A 171 -16.10 27.62 8.73
CA GLU A 171 -15.23 27.58 9.92
C GLU A 171 -15.57 26.40 10.83
N ILE A 172 -16.86 26.20 11.13
CA ILE A 172 -17.33 25.09 11.96
C ILE A 172 -17.02 23.74 11.28
N LEU A 173 -17.31 23.60 9.99
CA LEU A 173 -17.04 22.35 9.24
C LEU A 173 -15.55 21.99 9.22
N ARG A 174 -14.65 22.98 9.06
CA ARG A 174 -13.20 22.75 9.19
C ARG A 174 -12.81 22.21 10.56
N ALA A 175 -13.42 22.72 11.63
CA ALA A 175 -13.18 22.21 12.98
C ALA A 175 -13.65 20.75 13.12
N GLY A 176 -14.67 20.34 12.36
CA GLY A 176 -15.10 18.96 12.20
C GLY A 176 -14.16 18.06 11.41
N GLY A 177 -13.12 18.61 10.77
CA GLY A 177 -12.11 17.89 9.99
C GLY A 177 -12.20 18.10 8.48
N ASP A 178 -13.14 18.91 7.98
CA ASP A 178 -13.27 19.14 6.53
C ASP A 178 -12.15 20.03 5.99
N ALA A 179 -11.54 19.60 4.88
CA ALA A 179 -10.49 20.36 4.20
C ALA A 179 -11.10 21.43 3.27
N ILE A 180 -11.39 22.62 3.82
CA ILE A 180 -11.99 23.74 3.08
C ILE A 180 -10.97 24.88 2.94
N PRO A 181 -10.65 25.34 1.71
CA PRO A 181 -9.82 26.53 1.50
C PRO A 181 -10.40 27.78 2.17
N TYR A 182 -9.55 28.78 2.47
CA TYR A 182 -9.95 30.06 3.09
C TYR A 182 -10.43 31.11 2.08
N ARG A 183 -10.58 30.72 0.82
CA ARG A 183 -11.13 31.59 -0.22
C ARG A 183 -12.64 31.57 -0.13
N ALA A 184 -13.26 32.76 -0.09
CA ALA A 184 -14.69 32.90 0.17
C ALA A 184 -15.58 32.12 -0.82
N GLU A 185 -15.21 32.07 -2.10
CA GLU A 185 -15.95 31.29 -3.11
C GLU A 185 -15.85 29.78 -2.86
N ASP A 186 -14.71 29.29 -2.38
CA ASP A 186 -14.50 27.87 -2.05
C ASP A 186 -15.29 27.50 -0.79
N GLU A 187 -15.33 28.39 0.21
CA GLU A 187 -16.16 28.24 1.41
C GLU A 187 -17.65 28.14 1.05
N GLN A 188 -18.15 29.08 0.25
CA GLN A 188 -19.54 29.08 -0.18
C GLN A 188 -19.88 27.82 -0.99
N ALA A 189 -19.05 27.47 -1.97
CA ALA A 189 -19.27 26.28 -2.79
C ALA A 189 -19.32 25.00 -1.95
N HIS A 190 -18.40 24.85 -0.99
CA HIS A 190 -18.37 23.69 -0.12
C HIS A 190 -19.63 23.59 0.75
N VAL A 191 -20.03 24.69 1.40
CA VAL A 191 -21.22 24.72 2.27
C VAL A 191 -22.50 24.46 1.47
N LEU A 192 -22.64 25.06 0.28
CA LEU A 192 -23.78 24.80 -0.61
C LEU A 192 -23.81 23.33 -1.03
N HIS A 193 -22.67 22.79 -1.48
CA HIS A 193 -22.57 21.39 -1.88
C HIS A 193 -22.98 20.43 -0.74
N TRP A 194 -22.48 20.70 0.48
CA TRP A 194 -22.81 19.92 1.66
C TRP A 194 -24.32 19.98 1.99
N LEU A 195 -24.91 21.18 2.03
CA LEU A 195 -26.34 21.35 2.29
C LEU A 195 -27.22 20.69 1.22
N ILE A 196 -26.84 20.78 -0.06
CA ILE A 196 -27.55 20.11 -1.15
C ILE A 196 -27.50 18.60 -0.94
N LYS A 197 -26.35 18.01 -0.61
CA LYS A 197 -26.24 16.57 -0.34
C LYS A 197 -27.14 16.14 0.82
N LEU A 198 -27.20 16.93 1.90
CA LEU A 198 -28.11 16.65 3.01
C LEU A 198 -29.57 16.75 2.57
N LEU A 199 -29.93 17.79 1.82
CA LEU A 199 -31.27 17.98 1.28
C LEU A 199 -31.71 16.81 0.40
N LEU A 200 -30.84 16.36 -0.51
CA LEU A 200 -31.15 15.23 -1.39
C LEU A 200 -31.27 13.90 -0.63
N LYS A 201 -30.55 13.74 0.49
CA LYS A 201 -30.55 12.50 1.29
C LYS A 201 -31.68 12.44 2.32
N HIS A 202 -32.06 13.59 2.89
CA HIS A 202 -32.96 13.66 4.04
C HIS A 202 -34.26 14.45 3.78
N GLY A 203 -34.42 15.06 2.61
CA GLY A 203 -35.63 15.84 2.30
C GLY A 203 -35.81 17.00 3.28
N GLU A 204 -37.02 17.17 3.81
CA GLU A 204 -37.36 18.26 4.75
C GLU A 204 -36.55 18.23 6.06
N ASP A 205 -36.08 17.05 6.47
CA ASP A 205 -35.31 16.85 7.70
C ASP A 205 -33.84 17.30 7.60
N TYR A 206 -33.39 17.74 6.43
CA TYR A 206 -31.99 18.12 6.21
C TYR A 206 -31.50 19.20 7.18
N ARG A 207 -32.40 20.09 7.62
CA ARG A 207 -32.07 21.16 8.58
C ARG A 207 -31.68 20.59 9.93
N THR A 208 -32.41 19.58 10.41
CA THR A 208 -32.14 18.91 11.69
C THR A 208 -30.78 18.22 11.63
N VAL A 209 -30.54 17.44 10.57
CA VAL A 209 -29.27 16.73 10.36
C VAL A 209 -28.10 17.70 10.23
N ALA A 210 -28.29 18.81 9.50
CA ALA A 210 -27.27 19.85 9.36
C ALA A 210 -26.91 20.48 10.71
N VAL A 211 -27.92 20.82 11.53
CA VAL A 211 -27.72 21.41 12.86
C VAL A 211 -27.02 20.43 13.79
N GLU A 212 -27.39 19.16 13.79
CA GLU A 212 -26.73 18.13 14.60
C GLU A 212 -25.25 17.96 14.22
N HIS A 213 -24.96 17.94 12.92
CA HIS A 213 -23.59 17.87 12.43
C HIS A 213 -22.78 19.12 12.83
N LEU A 214 -23.33 20.31 12.66
CA LEU A 214 -22.67 21.55 13.07
C LEU A 214 -22.44 21.61 14.59
N ARG A 215 -23.37 21.11 15.40
CA ARG A 215 -23.18 21.00 16.87
C ARG A 215 -22.02 20.07 17.21
N PHE A 216 -21.90 18.94 16.52
CA PHE A 216 -20.78 18.04 16.69
C PHE A 216 -19.45 18.72 16.35
N CYS A 217 -19.37 19.37 15.18
CA CYS A 217 -18.17 20.08 14.75
C CYS A 217 -17.81 21.27 15.68
N ASP A 218 -18.82 21.98 16.18
CA ASP A 218 -18.62 23.09 17.12
C ASP A 218 -18.12 22.60 18.49
N ALA A 219 -18.59 21.44 18.95
CA ALA A 219 -18.06 20.81 20.16
C ALA A 219 -16.57 20.44 19.99
N VAL A 220 -16.17 19.94 18.83
CA VAL A 220 -14.76 19.69 18.49
C VAL A 220 -13.94 20.99 18.48
N ARG A 221 -14.50 22.07 17.90
CA ARG A 221 -13.88 23.40 17.88
C ARG A 221 -13.62 23.94 19.30
N ILE A 222 -14.59 23.81 20.19
CA ILE A 222 -14.49 24.23 21.60
C ILE A 222 -13.43 23.39 22.33
N ALA A 223 -13.47 22.07 22.20
CA ALA A 223 -12.49 21.18 22.82
C ALA A 223 -11.05 21.49 22.39
N ASN A 224 -10.83 21.79 21.09
CA ASN A 224 -9.52 22.18 20.58
C ASN A 224 -9.04 23.54 21.09
N ARG A 225 -9.96 24.46 21.40
CA ARG A 225 -9.64 25.77 21.98
C ARG A 225 -9.23 25.64 23.45
N ASP A 226 -9.92 24.80 24.21
CA ASP A 226 -9.67 24.61 25.63
C ASP A 226 -8.42 23.75 25.90
N GLY A 227 -8.11 22.79 25.02
CA GLY A 227 -6.88 21.99 25.07
C GLY A 227 -5.59 22.74 24.71
N GLY A 228 -5.70 23.92 24.10
CA GLY A 228 -4.56 24.79 23.75
C GLY A 228 -4.12 25.75 24.86
N THR A 229 -4.80 25.76 26.02
CA THR A 229 -4.52 26.69 27.14
C THR A 229 -3.64 26.07 28.25
N THR A 230 -3.20 24.82 28.09
CA THR A 230 -2.22 24.18 28.99
C THR A 230 -0.94 23.84 28.24
N ALA A 231 -0.14 24.87 27.92
CA ALA A 231 1.27 24.75 27.58
C ALA A 231 2.00 26.03 28.01
#